data_AF-A0A0F9LVH5-F1
#
_entry.id   AF-A0A0F9LVH5-F1
#
_cell.length_a   1.000
_cell.length_b   1.000
_cell.length_c   1.000
_cell.angle_alpha   90.00
_cell.angle_beta   90.00
_cell.angle_gamma   90.00
#
_symmetry.space_group_name_H-M   'P 1'
#
loop_
_entity.id
_entity.type
_entity.pdbx_description
1 polymer ?
#
loop_
_entity_poly.entity_id
_entity_poly.type
_entity_poly.pdbx_seq_one_letter_code
_entity_poly.pdbx_strand_id
1 'polypeptide(L)'
;FKPTKVQVVKEDITIPVKIGDTILTGRFKNKKTVVKSIGTDDHGMPTINGRKVTTFRILKSTKKEGKDMINRTAVLEYRRKVQLSEGGAAGHMAHPFDDFDLTFRDLKSIVELGLEGRLNVESPITEKLDGQNISVSWRDDKGIIFARNKGHLKDFGANAMTVDGVKQMFAGRGEISDAFGLAAGDLSNGIRKLSVKQRHLVFAEGSKWMSMEIIFPATQNVIPYGHKTLVFHNTIEVDEKGNAIGVGADAGRMLAGMLKQINQNVQDTFRFGGPVVVNLPKAQNFAIRKGHFIGRITRLQNQFGLRDNDSVMMWHQRWWEEFIDKQAVRNKYRMTNTVRQGLLKRWAFQELGSFPIQRMKKEIVTQNTARDAAAHKFLSWALTFDKGGKQGQFKKNIAPFEKIFLELGAEILMNARGLLSVAPGKSAEALRKELDKTVADLRKTSDVAMMGKVNTQLRKLQSIGLDKIVSTEGIVFMFKGKLFKFTGTFAPINQILGVLKFGGR
;
A
#
# COMPACT_ATOMS: atom_id res chain seq x y z
N PHE A 1 61.39 6.93 -25.46
CA PHE A 1 60.17 7.09 -24.65
C PHE A 1 59.34 8.22 -25.24
N LYS A 2 58.09 7.94 -25.63
CA LYS A 2 57.16 8.89 -26.27
C LYS A 2 56.59 9.87 -25.23
N PRO A 3 56.35 11.15 -25.57
CA PRO A 3 55.70 12.09 -24.66
C PRO A 3 54.22 11.74 -24.52
N THR A 4 53.78 11.53 -23.29
CA THR A 4 52.39 11.24 -22.92
C THR A 4 51.52 12.47 -23.20
N LYS A 5 50.55 12.34 -24.10
CA LYS A 5 49.49 13.35 -24.30
C LYS A 5 48.68 13.47 -23.01
N VAL A 6 48.75 14.62 -22.35
CA VAL A 6 47.81 15.00 -21.30
C VAL A 6 46.46 15.26 -21.96
N GLN A 7 45.48 14.39 -21.71
CA GLN A 7 44.08 14.67 -22.03
C GLN A 7 43.58 15.73 -21.06
N VAL A 8 43.36 16.96 -21.55
CA VAL A 8 42.62 17.99 -20.83
C VAL A 8 41.15 17.58 -20.83
N VAL A 9 40.64 17.14 -19.69
CA VAL A 9 39.20 16.91 -19.50
C VAL A 9 38.53 18.28 -19.47
N LYS A 10 37.78 18.63 -20.53
CA LYS A 10 36.87 19.78 -20.50
C LYS A 10 35.67 19.41 -19.64
N GLU A 11 35.63 19.89 -18.41
CA GLU A 11 34.42 19.86 -17.59
C GLU A 11 33.48 20.96 -18.06
N ASP A 12 32.55 20.63 -18.96
CA ASP A 12 31.49 21.55 -19.37
C ASP A 12 30.45 21.65 -18.24
N ILE A 13 30.37 22.81 -17.58
CA ILE A 13 29.34 23.09 -16.56
C ILE A 13 28.00 23.32 -17.27
N THR A 14 27.22 22.25 -17.46
CA THR A 14 25.86 22.34 -18.01
C THR A 14 24.88 22.94 -17.01
N ILE A 15 24.29 24.09 -17.34
CA ILE A 15 23.23 24.73 -16.56
C ILE A 15 21.85 24.22 -17.03
N PRO A 16 20.96 23.74 -16.14
CA PRO A 16 19.62 23.29 -16.53
C PRO A 16 18.63 24.46 -16.71
N VAL A 17 18.98 25.45 -17.54
CA VAL A 17 18.17 26.66 -17.82
C VAL A 17 18.21 26.98 -19.31
N LYS A 18 17.08 27.37 -19.90
CA LYS A 18 16.96 27.79 -21.30
C LYS A 18 16.62 29.27 -21.42
N ILE A 19 16.98 29.88 -22.55
CA ILE A 19 16.49 31.21 -22.93
C ILE A 19 14.95 31.18 -22.95
N GLY A 20 14.32 32.12 -22.27
CA GLY A 20 12.87 32.19 -22.05
C GLY A 20 12.41 31.71 -20.67
N ASP A 21 13.22 30.97 -19.92
CA ASP A 21 12.86 30.54 -18.56
C ASP A 21 12.79 31.71 -17.58
N THR A 22 11.90 31.62 -16.59
CA THR A 22 11.86 32.57 -15.47
C THR A 22 12.61 32.01 -14.27
N ILE A 23 13.69 32.68 -13.89
CA ILE A 23 14.49 32.36 -12.70
C ILE A 23 14.27 33.40 -11.60
N LEU A 24 14.58 33.03 -10.36
CA LEU A 24 14.62 33.97 -9.24
C LEU A 24 16.06 34.38 -8.94
N THR A 25 16.29 35.69 -8.94
CA THR A 25 17.60 36.34 -8.75
C THR A 25 17.55 37.34 -7.58
N GLY A 26 18.68 38.01 -7.29
CA GLY A 26 18.85 38.96 -6.18
C GLY A 26 19.36 38.30 -4.89
N ARG A 27 19.83 39.12 -3.93
CA ARG A 27 20.42 38.66 -2.65
C ARG A 27 19.55 37.64 -1.90
N PHE A 28 18.23 37.78 -2.00
CA PHE A 28 17.24 36.90 -1.35
C PHE A 28 16.50 35.94 -2.31
N LYS A 29 16.91 35.86 -3.59
CA LYS A 29 16.34 34.94 -4.61
C LYS A 29 14.81 35.02 -4.72
N ASN A 30 14.28 36.23 -4.75
CA ASN A 30 12.85 36.54 -4.80
C ASN A 30 12.46 37.40 -6.02
N LYS A 31 13.43 37.96 -6.76
CA LYS A 31 13.17 38.77 -7.96
C LYS A 31 13.05 37.89 -9.20
N LYS A 32 11.87 37.85 -9.81
CA LYS A 32 11.64 37.14 -11.08
C LYS A 32 12.41 37.83 -12.20
N THR A 33 13.21 37.06 -12.93
CA THR A 33 14.01 37.53 -14.06
C THR A 33 13.88 36.52 -15.20
N VAL A 34 13.56 37.00 -16.40
CA VAL A 34 13.51 36.17 -17.61
C VAL A 34 14.92 36.01 -18.17
N VAL A 35 15.29 34.79 -18.53
CA VAL A 35 16.57 34.46 -19.15
C VAL A 35 16.53 34.91 -20.62
N LYS A 36 17.39 35.86 -20.98
CA LYS A 36 17.53 36.40 -22.35
C LYS A 36 18.82 35.92 -23.01
N SER A 37 19.90 35.77 -22.24
CA SER A 37 21.17 35.23 -22.71
C SER A 37 21.83 34.35 -21.65
N ILE A 38 22.59 33.35 -22.11
CA ILE A 38 23.42 32.46 -21.31
C ILE A 38 24.83 32.53 -21.90
N GLY A 39 25.83 32.78 -21.08
CA GLY A 39 27.23 32.86 -21.53
C GLY A 39 28.19 32.43 -20.43
N THR A 40 29.47 32.76 -20.59
CA THR A 40 30.52 32.55 -19.59
C THR A 40 31.25 33.86 -19.34
N ASP A 41 31.74 34.08 -18.12
CA ASP A 41 32.63 35.21 -17.83
C ASP A 41 34.08 34.91 -18.24
N ASP A 42 34.98 35.88 -18.04
CA ASP A 42 36.41 35.79 -18.37
C ASP A 42 37.14 34.66 -17.61
N HIS A 43 36.51 34.05 -16.62
CA HIS A 43 37.02 32.92 -15.84
C HIS A 43 36.30 31.60 -16.15
N GLY A 44 35.48 31.56 -17.21
CA GLY A 44 34.74 30.36 -17.63
C GLY A 44 33.51 30.05 -16.77
N MET A 45 33.10 30.95 -15.86
CA MET A 45 31.93 30.72 -15.01
C MET A 45 30.63 31.09 -15.72
N PRO A 46 29.56 30.30 -15.55
CA PRO A 46 28.29 30.55 -16.21
C PRO A 46 27.64 31.88 -15.82
N THR A 47 27.17 32.62 -16.83
CA THR A 47 26.44 33.88 -16.69
C THR A 47 25.03 33.79 -17.30
N ILE A 48 24.06 34.46 -16.67
CA ILE A 48 22.71 34.65 -17.19
C ILE A 48 22.47 36.16 -17.28
N ASN A 49 22.10 36.63 -18.48
CA ASN A 49 21.93 38.05 -18.78
C ASN A 49 23.17 38.89 -18.42
N GLY A 50 24.37 38.36 -18.66
CA GLY A 50 25.64 39.04 -18.40
C GLY A 50 26.03 39.16 -16.92
N ARG A 51 25.34 38.47 -16.00
CA ARG A 51 25.69 38.45 -14.56
C ARG A 51 26.13 37.06 -14.14
N LYS A 52 27.16 36.99 -13.26
CA LYS A 52 27.62 35.73 -12.66
C LYS A 52 26.47 35.08 -11.87
N VAL A 53 26.26 33.78 -12.09
CA VAL A 53 25.14 33.05 -11.45
C VAL A 53 25.65 31.84 -10.69
N THR A 54 26.42 32.09 -9.64
CA THR A 54 26.88 31.03 -8.74
C THR A 54 25.75 30.44 -7.90
N THR A 55 24.64 31.18 -7.70
CA THR A 55 23.41 30.61 -7.12
C THR A 55 22.13 31.28 -7.64
N PHE A 56 21.25 30.54 -8.32
CA PHE A 56 19.90 30.97 -8.72
C PHE A 56 18.87 29.88 -8.42
N ARG A 57 17.58 30.23 -8.37
CA ARG A 57 16.49 29.26 -8.16
C ARG A 57 15.59 29.19 -9.38
N ILE A 58 15.44 28.00 -9.96
CA ILE A 58 14.50 27.75 -11.05
C ILE A 58 13.09 27.61 -10.47
N LEU A 59 12.13 28.34 -11.04
CA LEU A 59 10.72 28.14 -10.73
C LEU A 59 10.24 26.86 -11.42
N LYS A 60 9.85 25.83 -10.66
CA LYS A 60 9.23 24.62 -11.23
C LYS A 60 8.01 25.04 -12.06
N SER A 61 7.99 24.73 -13.36
CA SER A 61 6.84 24.97 -14.21
C SER A 61 5.68 24.08 -13.75
N THR A 62 4.72 24.64 -13.05
CA THR A 62 3.39 24.06 -12.98
C THR A 62 2.71 24.36 -14.32
N LYS A 63 2.70 23.37 -15.22
CA LYS A 63 1.77 23.41 -16.35
C LYS A 63 0.38 23.62 -15.75
N LYS A 64 -0.26 24.74 -16.11
CA LYS A 64 -1.65 25.04 -15.81
C LYS A 64 -2.51 24.12 -16.66
N GLU A 65 -2.69 22.89 -16.22
CA GLU A 65 -3.81 22.04 -16.64
C GLU A 65 -4.85 22.07 -15.51
N GLY A 66 -6.07 22.50 -15.84
CA GLY A 66 -7.30 22.34 -15.05
C GLY A 66 -7.23 22.71 -13.57
N LYS A 67 -7.73 23.91 -13.23
CA LYS A 67 -8.27 24.17 -11.88
C LYS A 67 -9.49 23.26 -11.67
N ASP A 68 -9.26 22.04 -11.17
CA ASP A 68 -10.22 21.20 -10.42
C ASP A 68 -9.63 19.86 -9.95
N MET A 69 -8.34 19.57 -10.17
CA MET A 69 -7.72 18.38 -9.59
C MET A 69 -7.32 18.60 -8.12
N ILE A 70 -8.07 17.98 -7.23
CA ILE A 70 -7.75 17.81 -5.81
C ILE A 70 -6.35 17.17 -5.68
N ASN A 71 -5.57 17.64 -4.71
CA ASN A 71 -4.15 17.36 -4.60
C ASN A 71 -3.90 15.86 -4.38
N ARG A 72 -3.39 15.17 -5.42
CA ARG A 72 -3.01 13.73 -5.42
C ARG A 72 -2.18 13.31 -4.19
N THR A 73 -1.45 14.24 -3.60
CA THR A 73 -0.58 14.04 -2.43
C THR A 73 -1.34 13.68 -1.15
N ALA A 74 -2.58 14.14 -0.97
CA ALA A 74 -3.35 13.92 0.26
C ALA A 74 -3.98 12.51 0.33
N VAL A 75 -4.42 12.00 -0.81
CA VAL A 75 -4.90 10.62 -0.99
C VAL A 75 -3.80 9.61 -0.61
N LEU A 76 -2.55 9.94 -0.94
CA LEU A 76 -1.37 9.13 -0.62
C LEU A 76 -0.99 9.12 0.87
N GLU A 77 -1.36 10.12 1.65
CA GLU A 77 -1.14 10.13 3.10
C GLU A 77 -2.17 9.31 3.86
N TYR A 78 -3.42 9.24 3.37
CA TYR A 78 -4.43 8.35 3.92
C TYR A 78 -4.10 6.87 3.68
N ARG A 79 -3.60 6.53 2.48
CA ARG A 79 -3.00 5.20 2.17
C ARG A 79 -2.08 4.77 3.32
N ARG A 80 -1.17 5.65 3.72
CA ARG A 80 -0.19 5.37 4.77
C ARG A 80 -0.74 5.17 6.18
N LYS A 81 -1.98 5.54 6.54
CA LYS A 81 -2.46 5.43 7.93
C LYS A 81 -3.41 4.25 8.17
N VAL A 82 -4.10 3.76 7.14
CA VAL A 82 -5.01 2.60 7.25
C VAL A 82 -4.32 1.29 6.87
N GLN A 83 -3.17 1.36 6.21
CA GLN A 83 -2.48 0.22 5.57
C GLN A 83 -1.26 -0.33 6.36
N LEU A 84 -1.09 0.01 7.65
CA LEU A 84 0.21 -0.03 8.33
C LEU A 84 0.72 -1.37 8.91
N SER A 85 0.09 -2.53 8.70
CA SER A 85 0.53 -3.74 9.43
C SER A 85 0.87 -5.00 8.63
N GLU A 86 0.64 -5.06 7.31
CA GLU A 86 0.75 -6.35 6.59
C GLU A 86 2.02 -6.55 5.76
N GLY A 87 2.94 -5.58 5.65
CA GLY A 87 4.10 -5.70 4.75
C GLY A 87 5.43 -5.12 5.26
N GLY A 88 5.52 -4.80 6.55
CA GLY A 88 6.77 -4.32 7.17
C GLY A 88 7.41 -3.16 6.39
N ALA A 89 8.70 -3.30 6.09
CA ALA A 89 9.47 -2.30 5.35
C ALA A 89 9.16 -2.29 3.82
N ALA A 90 8.57 -3.36 3.29
CA ALA A 90 8.21 -3.50 1.86
C ALA A 90 6.90 -2.79 1.48
N GLY A 91 6.10 -2.37 2.47
CA GLY A 91 4.85 -1.64 2.25
C GLY A 91 3.63 -2.55 2.04
N HIS A 92 2.44 -1.95 2.01
CA HIS A 92 1.17 -2.69 1.93
C HIS A 92 0.75 -2.96 0.49
N MET A 93 0.20 -4.15 0.24
CA MET A 93 -0.47 -4.49 -1.01
C MET A 93 -1.93 -4.00 -1.00
N ALA A 94 -2.30 -3.21 -2.01
CA ALA A 94 -3.63 -2.64 -2.13
C ALA A 94 -4.64 -3.65 -2.70
N HIS A 95 -5.89 -3.62 -2.24
CA HIS A 95 -6.97 -4.19 -3.05
C HIS A 95 -7.27 -3.30 -4.26
N PRO A 96 -7.91 -3.84 -5.32
CA PRO A 96 -8.38 -3.00 -6.44
C PRO A 96 -9.26 -1.82 -5.99
N PHE A 97 -10.11 -2.02 -4.97
CA PHE A 97 -10.97 -0.96 -4.45
C PHE A 97 -10.25 0.08 -3.57
N ASP A 98 -8.98 -0.16 -3.20
CA ASP A 98 -8.16 0.80 -2.45
C ASP A 98 -7.42 1.78 -3.39
N ASP A 99 -7.34 1.46 -4.69
CA ASP A 99 -6.71 2.34 -5.68
C ASP A 99 -7.76 3.17 -6.43
N PHE A 100 -8.01 4.35 -5.89
CA PHE A 100 -8.96 5.31 -6.45
C PHE A 100 -8.52 5.92 -7.80
N ASP A 101 -7.26 5.73 -8.21
CA ASP A 101 -6.82 6.15 -9.56
C ASP A 101 -7.29 5.18 -10.65
N LEU A 102 -7.71 3.95 -10.28
CA LEU A 102 -8.32 3.03 -11.25
C LEU A 102 -9.61 3.63 -11.81
N THR A 103 -9.86 3.36 -13.08
CA THR A 103 -11.11 3.74 -13.76
C THR A 103 -12.17 2.66 -13.58
N PHE A 104 -13.43 2.97 -13.86
CA PHE A 104 -14.50 1.96 -13.89
C PHE A 104 -14.21 0.86 -14.94
N ARG A 105 -13.59 1.21 -16.06
CA ARG A 105 -13.09 0.25 -17.05
C ARG A 105 -12.07 -0.69 -16.42
N ASP A 106 -11.12 -0.16 -15.67
CA ASP A 106 -10.08 -0.96 -15.03
C ASP A 106 -10.66 -1.95 -14.03
N LEU A 107 -11.60 -1.51 -13.19
CA LEU A 107 -12.31 -2.40 -12.28
C LEU A 107 -13.03 -3.53 -13.01
N LYS A 108 -13.69 -3.23 -14.14
CA LYS A 108 -14.35 -4.23 -14.99
C LYS A 108 -13.31 -5.18 -15.61
N SER A 109 -12.21 -4.68 -16.14
CA SER A 109 -11.13 -5.51 -16.69
C SER A 109 -10.53 -6.44 -15.64
N ILE A 110 -10.32 -5.99 -14.41
CA ILE A 110 -9.86 -6.84 -13.30
C ILE A 110 -10.87 -7.96 -13.02
N VAL A 111 -12.18 -7.68 -13.05
CA VAL A 111 -13.23 -8.71 -12.93
C VAL A 111 -13.11 -9.73 -14.05
N GLU A 112 -12.99 -9.28 -15.30
CA GLU A 112 -12.93 -10.17 -16.46
C GLU A 112 -11.69 -11.05 -16.43
N LEU A 113 -10.51 -10.45 -16.24
CA LEU A 113 -9.23 -11.18 -16.14
C LEU A 113 -9.22 -12.14 -14.96
N GLY A 114 -9.78 -11.72 -13.82
CA GLY A 114 -9.89 -12.54 -12.61
C GLY A 114 -10.71 -13.79 -12.82
N LEU A 115 -11.93 -13.64 -13.34
CA LEU A 115 -12.82 -14.77 -13.61
C LEU A 115 -12.34 -15.62 -14.80
N GLU A 116 -11.59 -15.05 -15.74
CA GLU A 116 -11.03 -15.80 -16.86
C GLU A 116 -9.78 -16.59 -16.46
N GLY A 117 -9.18 -16.31 -15.31
CA GLY A 117 -7.93 -16.95 -14.88
C GLY A 117 -6.68 -16.33 -15.52
N ARG A 118 -6.78 -15.09 -16.00
CA ARG A 118 -5.76 -14.40 -16.78
C ARG A 118 -5.17 -13.18 -16.09
N LEU A 119 -5.19 -13.13 -14.75
CA LEU A 119 -4.51 -12.07 -13.99
C LEU A 119 -2.99 -12.11 -14.09
N ASN A 120 -2.43 -13.12 -14.76
CA ASN A 120 -1.00 -13.28 -15.01
C ASN A 120 -0.48 -12.47 -16.21
N VAL A 121 -1.19 -11.40 -16.63
CA VAL A 121 -0.85 -10.60 -17.82
C VAL A 121 0.56 -10.00 -17.73
N GLU A 122 0.91 -9.49 -16.55
CA GLU A 122 2.17 -8.76 -16.33
C GLU A 122 3.20 -9.59 -15.56
N SER A 123 2.74 -10.53 -14.73
CA SER A 123 3.60 -11.45 -13.97
C SER A 123 2.83 -12.68 -13.52
N PRO A 124 3.52 -13.78 -13.14
CA PRO A 124 2.88 -14.89 -12.47
C PRO A 124 2.08 -14.42 -11.25
N ILE A 125 0.91 -15.02 -11.05
CA ILE A 125 0.08 -14.81 -9.86
C ILE A 125 0.72 -15.61 -8.74
N THR A 126 0.90 -14.98 -7.58
CA THR A 126 1.50 -15.65 -6.42
C THR A 126 0.54 -15.68 -5.27
N GLU A 127 0.64 -16.70 -4.42
CA GLU A 127 -0.12 -16.73 -3.18
C GLU A 127 0.29 -15.56 -2.28
N LYS A 128 -0.70 -14.90 -1.68
CA LYS A 128 -0.48 -14.01 -0.55
C LYS A 128 -0.44 -14.87 0.71
N LEU A 129 0.68 -14.82 1.42
CA LEU A 129 0.91 -15.67 2.57
C LEU A 129 0.66 -14.94 3.89
N ASP A 130 0.01 -15.68 4.79
CA ASP A 130 -0.37 -15.28 6.15
C ASP A 130 0.74 -15.67 7.13
N GLY A 131 1.93 -15.12 6.89
CA GLY A 131 3.15 -15.39 7.66
C GLY A 131 3.60 -14.21 8.54
N GLN A 132 4.78 -14.36 9.14
CA GLN A 132 5.46 -13.27 9.84
C GLN A 132 6.46 -12.57 8.90
N ASN A 133 6.14 -11.34 8.52
CA ASN A 133 6.95 -10.61 7.53
C ASN A 133 8.29 -10.14 8.08
N ILE A 134 9.36 -10.24 7.29
CA ILE A 134 10.60 -9.51 7.56
C ILE A 134 11.28 -9.13 6.24
N SER A 135 11.98 -8.00 6.23
CA SER A 135 12.80 -7.60 5.08
C SER A 135 14.27 -7.88 5.37
N VAL A 136 14.98 -8.44 4.40
CA VAL A 136 16.39 -8.81 4.52
C VAL A 136 17.23 -8.22 3.40
N SER A 137 18.49 -7.97 3.71
CA SER A 137 19.51 -7.65 2.72
C SER A 137 20.86 -8.25 3.12
N TRP A 138 21.90 -7.99 2.32
CA TRP A 138 23.28 -8.40 2.58
C TRP A 138 24.23 -7.24 2.36
N ARG A 139 25.25 -7.14 3.22
CA ARG A 139 26.42 -6.30 3.00
C ARG A 139 27.67 -7.09 3.34
N ASP A 140 28.75 -6.93 2.58
CA ASP A 140 29.96 -7.69 2.83
C ASP A 140 30.65 -7.32 4.16
N ASP A 141 30.46 -6.10 4.67
CA ASP A 141 31.00 -5.64 5.95
C ASP A 141 30.22 -6.18 7.18
N LYS A 142 29.00 -6.68 7.00
CA LYS A 142 28.09 -7.08 8.10
C LYS A 142 27.50 -8.48 7.96
N GLY A 143 27.54 -9.05 6.77
CA GLY A 143 26.75 -10.22 6.41
C GLY A 143 25.28 -9.89 6.19
N ILE A 144 24.40 -10.77 6.66
CA ILE A 144 22.95 -10.59 6.53
C ILE A 144 22.43 -9.52 7.48
N ILE A 145 21.53 -8.68 6.98
CA ILE A 145 20.91 -7.58 7.73
C ILE A 145 19.39 -7.57 7.57
N PHE A 146 18.68 -7.05 8.57
CA PHE A 146 17.22 -7.13 8.68
C PHE A 146 16.56 -5.76 8.93
N ALA A 147 15.41 -5.54 8.28
CA ALA A 147 14.62 -4.32 8.38
C ALA A 147 13.16 -4.57 8.76
N ARG A 148 12.64 -3.71 9.63
CA ARG A 148 11.21 -3.66 10.02
C ARG A 148 10.60 -2.27 9.83
N ASN A 149 11.42 -1.25 9.64
CA ASN A 149 10.99 0.14 9.46
C ASN A 149 11.98 0.86 8.53
N LYS A 150 11.57 2.05 8.07
CA LYS A 150 12.37 2.88 7.14
C LYS A 150 13.73 3.28 7.69
N GLY A 151 13.88 3.41 9.02
CA GLY A 151 15.16 3.74 9.65
C GLY A 151 16.23 2.69 9.37
N HIS A 152 15.86 1.41 9.31
CA HIS A 152 16.79 0.32 8.98
C HIS A 152 17.19 0.31 7.49
N LEU A 153 16.40 0.93 6.61
CA LEU A 153 16.68 0.99 5.17
C LEU A 153 17.67 2.11 4.79
N LYS A 154 17.78 3.14 5.65
CA LYS A 154 18.65 4.30 5.40
C LYS A 154 20.11 3.90 5.30
N ASP A 155 20.85 4.69 4.52
CA ASP A 155 22.29 4.55 4.31
C ASP A 155 22.63 3.10 3.94
N PHE A 156 21.77 2.49 3.12
CA PHE A 156 21.86 1.11 2.64
C PHE A 156 22.07 0.09 3.77
N GLY A 157 21.35 0.26 4.89
CA GLY A 157 21.41 -0.69 6.01
C GLY A 157 22.48 -0.40 7.05
N ALA A 158 22.99 0.84 7.12
CA ALA A 158 23.95 1.23 8.16
C ALA A 158 23.43 0.95 9.59
N ASN A 159 22.13 1.14 9.82
CA ASN A 159 21.47 0.91 11.11
C ASN A 159 20.51 -0.30 11.09
N ALA A 160 20.68 -1.21 10.14
CA ALA A 160 19.89 -2.42 10.06
C ALA A 160 20.28 -3.41 11.16
N MET A 161 19.33 -4.27 11.55
CA MET A 161 19.57 -5.27 12.58
C MET A 161 20.43 -6.40 12.03
N THR A 162 21.33 -6.95 12.85
CA THR A 162 22.02 -8.22 12.61
C THR A 162 21.14 -9.39 13.10
N VAL A 163 21.64 -10.63 12.97
CA VAL A 163 20.99 -11.82 13.56
C VAL A 163 20.73 -11.64 15.05
N ASP A 164 21.71 -11.15 15.80
CA ASP A 164 21.55 -10.93 17.25
C ASP A 164 20.58 -9.79 17.54
N GLY A 165 20.58 -8.74 16.71
CA GLY A 165 19.58 -7.67 16.79
C GLY A 165 18.15 -8.18 16.61
N VAL A 166 17.92 -9.14 15.70
CA VAL A 166 16.61 -9.80 15.54
C VAL A 166 16.26 -10.61 16.80
N LYS A 167 17.17 -11.44 17.30
CA LYS A 167 16.95 -12.24 18.52
C LYS A 167 16.59 -11.35 19.72
N GLN A 168 17.29 -10.23 19.89
CA GLN A 168 17.02 -9.26 20.95
C GLN A 168 15.66 -8.57 20.77
N MET A 169 15.34 -8.13 19.55
CA MET A 169 14.07 -7.44 19.25
C MET A 169 12.84 -8.29 19.62
N PHE A 170 12.93 -9.60 19.41
CA PHE A 170 11.84 -10.53 19.66
C PHE A 170 12.01 -11.33 20.96
N ALA A 171 13.01 -11.06 21.79
CA ALA A 171 13.24 -11.78 23.04
C ALA A 171 12.01 -11.72 23.98
N GLY A 172 11.73 -12.83 24.67
CA GLY A 172 10.63 -12.93 25.63
C GLY A 172 9.23 -12.95 25.01
N ARG A 173 9.10 -13.27 23.71
CA ARG A 173 7.82 -13.33 22.99
C ARG A 173 7.37 -14.76 22.66
N GLY A 174 7.86 -15.75 23.41
CA GLY A 174 7.54 -17.18 23.22
C GLY A 174 7.91 -17.65 21.82
N GLU A 175 7.00 -18.38 21.17
CA GLU A 175 7.18 -18.93 19.82
C GLU A 175 7.54 -17.89 18.75
N ILE A 176 7.20 -16.60 18.97
CA ILE A 176 7.61 -15.51 18.07
C ILE A 176 9.12 -15.28 18.16
N SER A 177 9.72 -15.40 19.35
CA SER A 177 11.18 -15.34 19.51
C SER A 177 11.85 -16.43 18.65
N ASP A 178 11.30 -17.64 18.69
CA ASP A 178 11.83 -18.79 17.94
C ASP A 178 11.65 -18.60 16.44
N ALA A 179 10.46 -18.21 15.98
CA ALA A 179 10.18 -17.98 14.57
C ALA A 179 11.19 -17.04 13.91
N PHE A 180 11.43 -15.87 14.52
CA PHE A 180 12.35 -14.86 13.97
C PHE A 180 13.82 -15.22 14.22
N GLY A 181 14.16 -15.74 15.40
CA GLY A 181 15.54 -16.07 15.78
C GLY A 181 16.09 -17.24 14.96
N LEU A 182 15.31 -18.31 14.78
CA LEU A 182 15.68 -19.47 13.97
C LEU A 182 15.74 -19.09 12.48
N ALA A 183 14.76 -18.31 11.98
CA ALA A 183 14.79 -17.83 10.60
C ALA A 183 16.04 -16.98 10.31
N ALA A 184 16.41 -16.06 11.22
CA ALA A 184 17.61 -15.24 11.06
C ALA A 184 18.90 -16.08 11.02
N GLY A 185 18.98 -17.13 11.85
CA GLY A 185 20.09 -18.08 11.86
C GLY A 185 20.21 -18.85 10.54
N ASP A 186 19.11 -19.49 10.10
CA ASP A 186 19.06 -20.26 8.86
C ASP A 186 19.40 -19.38 7.64
N LEU A 187 18.86 -18.16 7.58
CA LEU A 187 19.15 -17.23 6.48
C LEU A 187 20.62 -16.83 6.43
N SER A 188 21.22 -16.53 7.58
CA SER A 188 22.65 -16.26 7.68
C SER A 188 23.49 -17.44 7.17
N ASN A 189 23.10 -18.67 7.56
CA ASN A 189 23.74 -19.92 7.15
C ASN A 189 23.66 -20.16 5.64
N GLY A 190 22.48 -20.00 5.05
CA GLY A 190 22.29 -20.24 3.62
C GLY A 190 22.89 -19.15 2.74
N ILE A 191 22.59 -17.87 3.03
CA ILE A 191 22.97 -16.75 2.15
C ILE A 191 24.49 -16.52 2.13
N ARG A 192 25.20 -16.73 3.26
CA ARG A 192 26.66 -16.56 3.29
C ARG A 192 27.40 -17.50 2.35
N LYS A 193 26.81 -18.65 2.01
CA LYS A 193 27.41 -19.67 1.13
C LYS A 193 27.27 -19.34 -0.36
N LEU A 194 26.44 -18.35 -0.72
CA LEU A 194 26.42 -17.80 -2.07
C LEU A 194 27.73 -17.08 -2.37
N SER A 195 28.14 -17.05 -3.63
CA SER A 195 29.28 -16.23 -4.05
C SER A 195 29.02 -14.73 -3.84
N VAL A 196 30.08 -13.93 -3.69
CA VAL A 196 30.00 -12.46 -3.60
C VAL A 196 29.15 -11.90 -4.75
N LYS A 197 29.40 -12.35 -6.00
CA LYS A 197 28.64 -11.93 -7.18
C LYS A 197 27.14 -12.23 -7.07
N GLN A 198 26.75 -13.40 -6.56
CA GLN A 198 25.34 -13.75 -6.36
C GLN A 198 24.69 -12.87 -5.29
N ARG A 199 25.38 -12.61 -4.17
CA ARG A 199 24.87 -11.73 -3.11
C ARG A 199 24.72 -10.29 -3.60
N HIS A 200 25.70 -9.77 -4.33
CA HIS A 200 25.64 -8.43 -4.94
C HIS A 200 24.51 -8.32 -5.97
N LEU A 201 24.29 -9.37 -6.78
CA LEU A 201 23.20 -9.39 -7.75
C LEU A 201 21.82 -9.22 -7.09
N VAL A 202 21.60 -9.90 -5.96
CA VAL A 202 20.32 -9.90 -5.25
C VAL A 202 20.15 -8.66 -4.37
N PHE A 203 21.18 -8.30 -3.61
CA PHE A 203 21.09 -7.35 -2.48
C PHE A 203 21.80 -6.01 -2.72
N ALA A 204 22.74 -5.97 -3.66
CA ALA A 204 23.49 -4.77 -4.04
C ALA A 204 23.99 -3.96 -2.82
N GLU A 205 24.71 -4.65 -1.92
CA GLU A 205 25.31 -4.07 -0.71
C GLU A 205 24.35 -3.25 0.17
N GLY A 206 23.14 -3.78 0.37
CA GLY A 206 22.14 -3.16 1.24
C GLY A 206 21.22 -2.15 0.57
N SER A 207 21.36 -1.92 -0.75
CA SER A 207 20.44 -1.07 -1.52
C SER A 207 19.17 -1.80 -1.97
N LYS A 208 19.21 -3.14 -2.06
CA LYS A 208 18.04 -3.97 -2.39
C LYS A 208 17.60 -4.81 -1.19
N TRP A 209 16.33 -4.70 -0.83
CA TRP A 209 15.74 -5.32 0.35
C TRP A 209 14.66 -6.29 -0.04
N MET A 210 14.88 -7.57 0.25
CA MET A 210 13.94 -8.64 -0.04
C MET A 210 12.91 -8.77 1.05
N SER A 211 11.63 -8.64 0.70
CA SER A 211 10.55 -9.05 1.58
C SER A 211 10.45 -10.58 1.59
N MET A 212 10.18 -11.16 2.76
CA MET A 212 9.91 -12.58 2.89
C MET A 212 8.87 -12.84 3.97
N GLU A 213 8.25 -14.02 3.88
CA GLU A 213 7.37 -14.52 4.92
C GLU A 213 7.93 -15.73 5.63
N ILE A 214 7.92 -15.66 6.97
CA ILE A 214 8.23 -16.79 7.84
C ILE A 214 6.94 -17.56 8.09
N ILE A 215 6.87 -18.79 7.58
CA ILE A 215 5.80 -19.74 7.83
C ILE A 215 6.28 -20.72 8.89
N PHE A 216 5.75 -20.57 10.10
CA PHE A 216 6.13 -21.39 11.25
C PHE A 216 4.87 -21.82 12.02
N PRO A 217 4.56 -23.13 12.11
CA PRO A 217 3.32 -23.63 12.68
C PRO A 217 3.02 -23.10 14.11
N ALA A 218 4.04 -22.93 14.94
CA ALA A 218 3.86 -22.45 16.32
C ALA A 218 3.45 -20.97 16.41
N THR A 219 3.62 -20.21 15.32
CA THR A 219 3.20 -18.80 15.21
C THR A 219 2.15 -18.59 14.13
N GLN A 220 1.41 -19.65 13.79
CA GLN A 220 0.31 -19.60 12.83
C GLN A 220 -0.66 -18.46 13.18
N ASN A 221 -0.94 -17.60 12.20
CA ASN A 221 -1.94 -16.56 12.37
C ASN A 221 -3.36 -17.13 12.15
N VAL A 222 -3.81 -17.20 10.91
CA VAL A 222 -5.12 -17.73 10.53
C VAL A 222 -4.94 -18.99 9.68
N ILE A 223 -4.12 -18.95 8.62
CA ILE A 223 -4.00 -20.09 7.69
C ILE A 223 -3.05 -21.19 8.20
N PRO A 224 -3.52 -22.43 8.38
CA PRO A 224 -2.66 -23.56 8.73
C PRO A 224 -1.93 -24.11 7.50
N TYR A 225 -0.74 -23.58 7.22
CA TYR A 225 0.11 -24.08 6.13
C TYR A 225 0.72 -25.46 6.42
N GLY A 226 0.95 -25.79 7.70
CA GLY A 226 1.41 -27.11 8.15
C GLY A 226 2.89 -27.42 7.97
N HIS A 227 3.72 -26.44 7.57
CA HIS A 227 5.14 -26.63 7.29
C HIS A 227 6.00 -25.46 7.80
N LYS A 228 7.30 -25.71 8.01
CA LYS A 228 8.31 -24.69 8.33
C LYS A 228 8.98 -24.23 7.03
N THR A 229 8.66 -23.02 6.57
CA THR A 229 9.22 -22.51 5.32
C THR A 229 9.46 -21.00 5.38
N LEU A 230 10.54 -20.55 4.74
CA LEU A 230 10.74 -19.14 4.44
C LEU A 230 10.46 -18.92 2.96
N VAL A 231 9.53 -18.01 2.65
CA VAL A 231 9.14 -17.69 1.28
C VAL A 231 9.70 -16.34 0.90
N PHE A 232 10.62 -16.33 -0.06
CA PHE A 232 11.19 -15.11 -0.62
C PHE A 232 10.19 -14.47 -1.60
N HIS A 233 10.01 -13.16 -1.49
CA HIS A 233 9.17 -12.36 -2.38
C HIS A 233 10.03 -11.40 -3.22
N ASN A 234 9.53 -10.19 -3.46
CA ASN A 234 10.21 -9.20 -4.29
C ASN A 234 11.25 -8.44 -3.47
N THR A 235 12.24 -7.87 -4.16
CA THR A 235 13.08 -6.82 -3.58
C THR A 235 12.50 -5.45 -3.84
N ILE A 236 12.64 -4.54 -2.88
CA ILE A 236 12.56 -3.10 -3.13
C ILE A 236 13.99 -2.55 -3.24
N GLU A 237 14.22 -1.66 -4.19
CA GLU A 237 15.45 -0.88 -4.27
C GLU A 237 15.21 0.46 -3.61
N VAL A 238 16.15 0.91 -2.78
CA VAL A 238 16.01 2.15 -2.01
C VAL A 238 17.11 3.15 -2.32
N ASP A 239 16.81 4.44 -2.19
CA ASP A 239 17.82 5.50 -2.11
C ASP A 239 18.48 5.55 -0.71
N GLU A 240 19.51 6.38 -0.54
CA GLU A 240 20.20 6.57 0.75
C GLU A 240 19.25 6.99 1.90
N LYS A 241 18.11 7.62 1.58
CA LYS A 241 17.12 8.05 2.57
C LYS A 241 16.13 6.93 2.92
N GLY A 242 16.28 5.74 2.35
CA GLY A 242 15.39 4.61 2.51
C GLY A 242 14.05 4.78 1.78
N ASN A 243 13.97 5.62 0.75
CA ASN A 243 12.79 5.70 -0.12
C ASN A 243 12.88 4.64 -1.21
N ALA A 244 11.79 3.92 -1.46
CA ALA A 244 11.73 2.99 -2.58
C ALA A 244 11.83 3.74 -3.92
N ILE A 245 12.74 3.27 -4.78
CA ILE A 245 12.99 3.81 -6.13
C ILE A 245 12.82 2.74 -7.22
N GLY A 246 12.72 1.46 -6.85
CA GLY A 246 12.54 0.35 -7.79
C GLY A 246 12.03 -0.92 -7.11
N VAL A 247 11.64 -1.91 -7.91
CA VAL A 247 11.19 -3.23 -7.47
C VAL A 247 11.82 -4.32 -8.33
N GLY A 248 12.44 -5.31 -7.70
CA GLY A 248 12.93 -6.53 -8.35
C GLY A 248 11.93 -7.66 -8.21
N ALA A 249 10.99 -7.77 -9.17
CA ALA A 249 9.87 -8.72 -9.11
C ALA A 249 10.28 -10.21 -9.18
N ASP A 250 11.45 -10.52 -9.74
CA ASP A 250 11.96 -11.89 -9.85
C ASP A 250 13.00 -12.28 -8.79
N ALA A 251 13.38 -11.34 -7.90
CA ALA A 251 14.49 -11.53 -6.98
C ALA A 251 14.31 -12.72 -6.02
N GLY A 252 13.10 -12.96 -5.50
CA GLY A 252 12.83 -14.10 -4.62
C GLY A 252 12.92 -15.44 -5.32
N ARG A 253 12.43 -15.54 -6.57
CA ARG A 253 12.58 -16.75 -7.39
C ARG A 253 14.06 -17.01 -7.69
N MET A 254 14.80 -15.95 -8.03
CA MET A 254 16.23 -16.02 -8.31
C MET A 254 17.02 -16.49 -7.09
N LEU A 255 16.82 -15.89 -5.91
CA LEU A 255 17.51 -16.29 -4.69
C LEU A 255 17.20 -17.73 -4.30
N ALA A 256 15.92 -18.14 -4.36
CA ALA A 256 15.52 -19.51 -4.09
C ALA A 256 16.21 -20.51 -5.03
N GLY A 257 16.31 -20.17 -6.32
CA GLY A 257 17.02 -20.97 -7.32
C GLY A 257 18.51 -21.09 -7.02
N MET A 258 19.18 -19.98 -6.69
CA MET A 258 20.60 -19.96 -6.34
C MET A 258 20.89 -20.83 -5.11
N LEU A 259 20.10 -20.69 -4.05
CA LEU A 259 20.28 -21.48 -2.82
C LEU A 259 20.00 -22.96 -3.06
N LYS A 260 19.05 -23.30 -3.93
CA LYS A 260 18.80 -24.69 -4.33
C LYS A 260 19.96 -25.29 -5.11
N GLN A 261 20.57 -24.53 -6.02
CA GLN A 261 21.72 -25.00 -6.82
C GLN A 261 22.92 -25.39 -5.96
N ILE A 262 23.10 -24.75 -4.81
CA ILE A 262 24.18 -25.06 -3.85
C ILE A 262 23.71 -25.91 -2.66
N ASN A 263 22.54 -26.55 -2.76
CA ASN A 263 21.94 -27.39 -1.71
C ASN A 263 21.80 -26.67 -0.35
N GLN A 264 21.52 -25.37 -0.36
CA GLN A 264 21.26 -24.54 0.83
C GLN A 264 19.78 -24.13 0.95
N ASN A 265 18.89 -24.75 0.18
CA ASN A 265 17.46 -24.50 0.28
C ASN A 265 16.77 -25.30 1.40
N VAL A 266 17.45 -26.24 2.05
CA VAL A 266 16.99 -26.91 3.27
C VAL A 266 18.02 -26.57 4.34
N GLN A 267 17.56 -25.99 5.44
CA GLN A 267 18.38 -25.68 6.61
C GLN A 267 17.88 -26.48 7.81
N ASP A 268 18.46 -26.25 8.99
CA ASP A 268 18.15 -27.01 10.19
C ASP A 268 16.69 -26.87 10.62
N THR A 269 16.10 -25.67 10.45
CA THR A 269 14.71 -25.41 10.85
C THR A 269 13.79 -25.23 9.65
N PHE A 270 14.19 -24.41 8.68
CA PHE A 270 13.34 -23.98 7.58
C PHE A 270 13.81 -24.50 6.24
N ARG A 271 12.84 -24.82 5.38
CA ARG A 271 13.06 -24.90 3.94
C ARG A 271 12.89 -23.51 3.32
N PHE A 272 13.77 -23.15 2.39
CA PHE A 272 13.67 -21.92 1.62
C PHE A 272 12.95 -22.16 0.30
N GLY A 273 12.06 -21.23 -0.04
CA GLY A 273 11.29 -21.23 -1.28
C GLY A 273 11.18 -19.83 -1.89
N GLY A 274 10.91 -19.79 -3.19
CA GLY A 274 10.51 -18.56 -3.87
C GLY A 274 8.99 -18.37 -3.81
N PRO A 275 8.46 -17.34 -4.49
CA PRO A 275 7.03 -17.07 -4.50
C PRO A 275 6.23 -18.30 -4.98
N VAL A 276 5.16 -18.62 -4.26
CA VAL A 276 4.27 -19.75 -4.58
C VAL A 276 3.37 -19.35 -5.72
N VAL A 277 3.62 -19.90 -6.92
CA VAL A 277 2.82 -19.57 -8.12
C VAL A 277 1.47 -20.26 -8.03
N VAL A 278 0.41 -19.47 -8.15
CA VAL A 278 -0.98 -19.94 -8.11
C VAL A 278 -1.54 -20.00 -9.51
N ASN A 279 -2.16 -21.12 -9.86
CA ASN A 279 -2.92 -21.26 -11.10
C ASN A 279 -4.40 -20.95 -10.82
N LEU A 280 -5.00 -20.11 -11.67
CA LEU A 280 -6.41 -19.75 -11.61
C LEU A 280 -7.13 -20.33 -12.82
N PRO A 281 -7.86 -21.44 -12.68
CA PRO A 281 -8.78 -21.90 -13.71
C PRO A 281 -9.86 -20.84 -13.97
N LYS A 282 -10.36 -20.82 -15.20
CA LYS A 282 -11.54 -20.03 -15.56
C LYS A 282 -12.71 -20.41 -14.65
N ALA A 283 -13.40 -19.40 -14.12
CA ALA A 283 -14.53 -19.57 -13.22
C ALA A 283 -15.66 -20.36 -13.90
N GLN A 284 -16.29 -21.26 -13.13
CA GLN A 284 -17.53 -21.88 -13.54
C GLN A 284 -18.59 -20.80 -13.79
N ASN A 285 -19.44 -20.97 -14.80
CA ASN A 285 -20.46 -19.99 -15.18
C ASN A 285 -19.91 -18.58 -15.46
N PHE A 286 -18.71 -18.49 -16.04
CA PHE A 286 -17.98 -17.25 -16.34
C PHE A 286 -18.89 -16.10 -16.83
N ALA A 287 -19.73 -16.34 -17.85
CA ALA A 287 -20.58 -15.29 -18.42
C ALA A 287 -21.58 -14.71 -17.39
N ILE A 288 -22.20 -15.58 -16.59
CA ILE A 288 -23.17 -15.19 -15.55
C ILE A 288 -22.46 -14.39 -14.45
N ARG A 289 -21.33 -14.91 -13.96
CA ARG A 289 -20.58 -14.29 -12.86
C ARG A 289 -19.96 -12.97 -13.27
N LYS A 290 -19.42 -12.89 -14.49
CA LYS A 290 -18.96 -11.65 -15.13
C LYS A 290 -20.09 -10.62 -15.19
N GLY A 291 -21.25 -10.98 -15.72
CA GLY A 291 -22.44 -10.12 -15.77
C GLY A 291 -22.87 -9.63 -14.39
N HIS A 292 -22.84 -10.50 -13.37
CA HIS A 292 -23.16 -10.15 -11.98
C HIS A 292 -22.25 -9.05 -11.42
N PHE A 293 -20.92 -9.21 -11.50
CA PHE A 293 -19.99 -8.23 -10.93
C PHE A 293 -19.90 -6.95 -11.75
N ILE A 294 -19.83 -7.05 -13.09
CA ILE A 294 -19.84 -5.88 -13.96
C ILE A 294 -21.12 -5.08 -13.75
N GLY A 295 -22.28 -5.75 -13.64
CA GLY A 295 -23.56 -5.08 -13.37
C GLY A 295 -23.56 -4.32 -12.04
N ARG A 296 -22.90 -4.84 -10.99
CA ARG A 296 -22.75 -4.14 -9.71
C ARG A 296 -21.83 -2.92 -9.81
N ILE A 297 -20.72 -3.04 -10.52
CA ILE A 297 -19.80 -1.92 -10.77
C ILE A 297 -20.52 -0.84 -11.59
N THR A 298 -21.24 -1.22 -12.64
CA THR A 298 -22.04 -0.31 -13.48
C THR A 298 -23.15 0.37 -12.69
N ARG A 299 -23.78 -0.28 -11.72
CA ARG A 299 -24.75 0.38 -10.82
C ARG A 299 -24.10 1.48 -9.99
N LEU A 300 -22.92 1.23 -9.43
CA LEU A 300 -22.17 2.27 -8.70
C LEU A 300 -21.79 3.40 -9.64
N GLN A 301 -21.23 3.09 -10.81
CA GLN A 301 -20.88 4.05 -11.86
C GLN A 301 -22.06 4.97 -12.21
N ASN A 302 -23.22 4.38 -12.49
CA ASN A 302 -24.42 5.11 -12.93
C ASN A 302 -25.06 5.94 -11.82
N GLN A 303 -24.79 5.65 -10.54
CA GLN A 303 -25.29 6.45 -9.41
C GLN A 303 -24.97 7.94 -9.56
N PHE A 304 -23.84 8.27 -10.18
CA PHE A 304 -23.42 9.65 -10.44
C PHE A 304 -23.18 9.95 -11.93
N GLY A 305 -23.74 9.12 -12.83
CA GLY A 305 -23.61 9.31 -14.28
C GLY A 305 -22.16 9.28 -14.80
N LEU A 306 -21.29 8.48 -14.18
CA LEU A 306 -19.88 8.41 -14.54
C LEU A 306 -19.64 7.53 -15.78
N ARG A 307 -18.60 7.82 -16.53
CA ARG A 307 -18.16 7.07 -17.70
C ARG A 307 -17.10 6.04 -17.32
N ASP A 308 -16.87 5.11 -18.21
CA ASP A 308 -15.91 4.02 -18.01
C ASP A 308 -14.46 4.50 -17.78
N ASN A 309 -14.09 5.63 -18.38
CA ASN A 309 -12.78 6.25 -18.23
C ASN A 309 -12.71 7.21 -17.03
N ASP A 310 -13.82 7.49 -16.35
CA ASP A 310 -13.77 8.28 -15.11
C ASP A 310 -13.20 7.41 -13.98
N SER A 311 -12.46 8.06 -13.08
CA SER A 311 -11.81 7.38 -11.96
C SER A 311 -12.80 7.00 -10.87
N VAL A 312 -12.50 5.93 -10.14
CA VAL A 312 -13.23 5.52 -8.94
C VAL A 312 -13.18 6.63 -7.88
N MET A 313 -12.09 7.41 -7.84
CA MET A 313 -12.01 8.62 -7.01
C MET A 313 -13.18 9.58 -7.26
N MET A 314 -13.58 9.77 -8.51
CA MET A 314 -14.67 10.68 -8.84
C MET A 314 -15.97 10.23 -8.18
N TRP A 315 -16.25 8.92 -8.17
CA TRP A 315 -17.40 8.37 -7.45
C TRP A 315 -17.34 8.67 -5.95
N HIS A 316 -16.18 8.44 -5.33
CA HIS A 316 -16.00 8.72 -3.90
C HIS A 316 -16.21 10.20 -3.59
N GLN A 317 -15.67 11.09 -4.42
CA GLN A 317 -15.89 12.53 -4.29
C GLN A 317 -17.37 12.89 -4.37
N ARG A 318 -18.10 12.41 -5.40
CA ARG A 318 -19.54 12.70 -5.57
C ARG A 318 -20.37 12.20 -4.39
N TRP A 319 -20.05 11.03 -3.87
CA TRP A 319 -20.72 10.47 -2.69
C TRP A 319 -20.50 11.34 -1.44
N TRP A 320 -19.28 11.87 -1.26
CA TRP A 320 -18.98 12.79 -0.16
C TRP A 320 -19.65 14.15 -0.34
N GLU A 321 -19.66 14.69 -1.56
CA GLU A 321 -20.41 15.89 -1.90
C GLU A 321 -21.89 15.74 -1.54
N GLU A 322 -22.53 14.66 -2.00
CA GLU A 322 -23.93 14.35 -1.70
C GLU A 322 -24.17 14.20 -0.18
N PHE A 323 -23.25 13.56 0.55
CA PHE A 323 -23.33 13.46 2.01
C PHE A 323 -23.29 14.83 2.67
N ILE A 324 -22.32 15.68 2.32
CA ILE A 324 -22.16 17.02 2.91
C ILE A 324 -23.40 17.88 2.60
N ASP A 325 -23.87 17.85 1.35
CA ASP A 325 -25.05 18.59 0.91
C ASP A 325 -26.30 18.18 1.69
N LYS A 326 -26.53 16.86 1.87
CA LYS A 326 -27.65 16.34 2.68
C LYS A 326 -27.59 16.82 4.13
N GLN A 327 -26.39 16.95 4.71
CA GLN A 327 -26.24 17.42 6.08
C GLN A 327 -26.47 18.93 6.19
N ALA A 328 -26.06 19.71 5.19
CA ALA A 328 -26.40 21.12 5.11
C ALA A 328 -27.93 21.32 5.06
N VAL A 329 -28.62 20.56 4.19
CA VAL A 329 -30.10 20.59 4.06
C VAL A 329 -30.78 20.20 5.38
N ARG A 330 -30.34 19.11 6.04
CA ARG A 330 -30.89 18.68 7.34
C ARG A 330 -30.75 19.72 8.44
N ASN A 331 -29.66 20.49 8.40
CA ASN A 331 -29.43 21.58 9.34
C ASN A 331 -30.01 22.92 8.87
N LYS A 332 -30.75 22.95 7.76
CA LYS A 332 -31.31 24.15 7.13
C LYS A 332 -30.25 25.21 6.83
N TYR A 333 -29.01 24.79 6.58
CA TYR A 333 -27.88 25.65 6.31
C TYR A 333 -27.70 25.83 4.80
N ARG A 334 -27.71 27.09 4.33
CA ARG A 334 -27.43 27.43 2.94
C ARG A 334 -25.92 27.42 2.70
N MET A 335 -25.41 26.28 2.26
CA MET A 335 -23.97 26.07 2.09
C MET A 335 -23.37 26.87 0.92
N THR A 336 -22.24 27.52 1.18
CA THR A 336 -21.43 28.18 0.14
C THR A 336 -20.48 27.18 -0.51
N ASN A 337 -20.03 27.46 -1.74
CA ASN A 337 -19.02 26.63 -2.42
C ASN A 337 -17.70 26.56 -1.63
N THR A 338 -17.30 27.64 -0.96
CA THR A 338 -16.09 27.65 -0.11
C THR A 338 -16.20 26.65 1.03
N VAL A 339 -17.33 26.63 1.74
CA VAL A 339 -17.58 25.68 2.82
C VAL A 339 -17.67 24.26 2.27
N ARG A 340 -18.43 24.04 1.19
CA ARG A 340 -18.59 22.71 0.56
C ARG A 340 -17.24 22.11 0.18
N GLN A 341 -16.42 22.85 -0.54
CA GLN A 341 -15.09 22.41 -0.99
C GLN A 341 -14.11 22.25 0.18
N GLY A 342 -14.18 23.14 1.17
CA GLY A 342 -13.37 23.03 2.39
C GLY A 342 -13.67 21.76 3.18
N LEU A 343 -14.95 21.46 3.40
CA LEU A 343 -15.39 20.26 4.09
C LEU A 343 -15.05 18.99 3.30
N LEU A 344 -15.24 19.01 1.98
CA LEU A 344 -14.87 17.90 1.10
C LEU A 344 -13.37 17.57 1.23
N LYS A 345 -12.49 18.56 1.08
CA LYS A 345 -11.04 18.38 1.25
C LYS A 345 -10.68 17.87 2.64
N ARG A 346 -11.26 18.46 3.68
CA ARG A 346 -10.98 18.08 5.07
C ARG A 346 -11.44 16.66 5.39
N TRP A 347 -12.59 16.22 4.88
CA TRP A 347 -13.23 14.98 5.30
C TRP A 347 -13.00 13.81 4.34
N ALA A 348 -13.23 14.02 3.04
CA ALA A 348 -13.04 12.97 2.04
C ALA A 348 -11.55 12.73 1.75
N PHE A 349 -10.77 13.81 1.66
CA PHE A 349 -9.35 13.75 1.29
C PHE A 349 -8.39 13.88 2.48
N GLN A 350 -8.94 14.06 3.69
CA GLN A 350 -8.17 14.24 4.92
C GLN A 350 -7.13 15.37 4.87
N GLU A 351 -7.37 16.38 4.02
CA GLU A 351 -6.54 17.58 3.92
C GLU A 351 -6.85 18.55 5.05
N LEU A 352 -6.56 18.16 6.30
CA LEU A 352 -6.91 18.93 7.49
C LEU A 352 -6.37 20.37 7.47
N GLY A 353 -5.21 20.58 6.83
CA GLY A 353 -4.58 21.89 6.67
C GLY A 353 -5.23 22.79 5.61
N SER A 354 -5.96 22.23 4.63
CA SER A 354 -6.62 23.01 3.58
C SER A 354 -7.84 23.79 4.09
N PHE A 355 -8.50 23.24 5.11
CA PHE A 355 -9.66 23.82 5.77
C PHE A 355 -9.57 23.57 7.29
N PRO A 356 -8.72 24.33 8.01
CA PRO A 356 -8.52 24.16 9.44
C PRO A 356 -9.78 24.57 10.22
N ILE A 357 -9.91 24.09 11.47
CA ILE A 357 -11.09 24.36 12.32
C ILE A 357 -11.39 25.86 12.44
N GLN A 358 -10.37 26.70 12.59
CA GLN A 358 -10.58 28.15 12.70
C GLN A 358 -11.20 28.74 11.43
N ARG A 359 -10.74 28.28 10.26
CA ARG A 359 -11.32 28.67 8.98
C ARG A 359 -12.75 28.13 8.83
N MET A 360 -13.00 26.88 9.22
CA MET A 360 -14.35 26.30 9.21
C MET A 360 -15.33 27.15 10.04
N LYS A 361 -14.95 27.55 11.26
CA LYS A 361 -15.77 28.42 12.12
C LYS A 361 -16.08 29.74 11.43
N LYS A 362 -15.06 30.41 10.89
CA LYS A 362 -15.19 31.69 10.19
C LYS A 362 -16.04 31.59 8.93
N GLU A 363 -15.85 30.58 8.10
CA GLU A 363 -16.53 30.49 6.80
C GLU A 363 -17.98 30.01 6.95
N ILE A 364 -18.29 29.22 8.00
CA ILE A 364 -19.66 28.79 8.28
C ILE A 364 -20.45 29.88 9.01
N VAL A 365 -19.79 30.61 9.92
CA VAL A 365 -20.39 31.72 10.68
C VAL A 365 -19.70 33.01 10.26
N THR A 366 -20.33 33.73 9.35
CA THR A 366 -19.88 35.08 8.94
C THR A 366 -21.07 36.03 8.99
N GLN A 367 -20.96 36.98 9.94
CA GLN A 367 -21.77 38.18 10.15
C GLN A 367 -22.98 38.03 11.09
N ASN A 368 -22.74 38.45 12.34
CA ASN A 368 -23.72 38.74 13.39
C ASN A 368 -25.03 39.29 12.82
N THR A 369 -26.09 38.47 12.78
CA THR A 369 -27.51 38.85 12.91
C THR A 369 -28.34 37.56 13.05
N ALA A 370 -29.58 37.67 13.54
CA ALA A 370 -30.51 36.59 13.91
C ALA A 370 -30.80 35.44 12.89
N ARG A 371 -30.14 35.41 11.71
CA ARG A 371 -30.05 34.23 10.81
C ARG A 371 -29.05 33.16 11.26
N ASP A 372 -28.40 33.37 12.40
CA ASP A 372 -27.29 32.58 12.92
C ASP A 372 -27.64 31.17 13.47
N ALA A 373 -28.90 30.89 13.79
CA ALA A 373 -29.27 29.61 14.43
C ALA A 373 -28.97 28.37 13.56
N ALA A 374 -29.26 28.41 12.25
CA ALA A 374 -28.99 27.30 11.34
C ALA A 374 -27.48 27.13 11.06
N ALA A 375 -26.74 28.23 10.96
CA ALA A 375 -25.29 28.22 10.79
C ALA A 375 -24.58 27.67 12.04
N HIS A 376 -24.97 28.10 13.24
CA HIS A 376 -24.47 27.54 14.49
C HIS A 376 -24.82 26.06 14.65
N LYS A 377 -26.05 25.66 14.31
CA LYS A 377 -26.46 24.24 14.33
C LYS A 377 -25.61 23.39 13.39
N PHE A 378 -25.43 23.84 12.14
CA PHE A 378 -24.58 23.16 11.17
C PHE A 378 -23.10 23.13 11.61
N LEU A 379 -22.57 24.24 12.14
CA LEU A 379 -21.21 24.28 12.67
C LEU A 379 -21.02 23.30 13.83
N SER A 380 -21.95 23.27 14.79
CA SER A 380 -21.92 22.34 15.93
C SER A 380 -21.90 20.88 15.45
N TRP A 381 -22.79 20.55 14.50
CA TRP A 381 -22.80 19.25 13.84
C TRP A 381 -21.47 18.97 13.13
N ALA A 382 -20.95 19.91 12.34
CA ALA A 382 -19.72 19.74 11.56
C ALA A 382 -18.51 19.51 12.47
N LEU A 383 -18.39 20.24 13.58
CA LEU A 383 -17.33 20.04 14.58
C LEU A 383 -17.44 18.68 15.27
N THR A 384 -18.65 18.24 15.58
CA THR A 384 -18.91 16.92 16.18
C THR A 384 -18.53 15.80 15.21
N PHE A 385 -18.96 15.93 13.96
CA PHE A 385 -18.61 15.00 12.89
C PHE A 385 -17.11 14.98 12.64
N ASP A 386 -16.44 16.15 12.68
CA ASP A 386 -14.99 16.26 12.53
C ASP A 386 -14.23 15.53 13.65
N LYS A 387 -14.76 15.51 14.87
CA LYS A 387 -14.12 14.84 16.01
C LYS A 387 -14.15 13.32 15.89
N GLY A 388 -15.27 12.72 15.44
CA GLY A 388 -15.42 11.25 15.48
C GLY A 388 -16.17 10.59 14.32
N GLY A 389 -16.94 11.33 13.53
CA GLY A 389 -17.80 10.76 12.49
C GLY A 389 -17.08 10.37 11.19
N LYS A 390 -15.98 11.05 10.86
CA LYS A 390 -15.28 10.92 9.56
C LYS A 390 -14.85 9.48 9.24
N GLN A 391 -14.28 8.77 10.21
CA GLN A 391 -13.76 7.41 9.97
C GLN A 391 -14.90 6.42 9.65
N GLY A 392 -16.01 6.49 10.39
CA GLY A 392 -17.18 5.66 10.12
C GLY A 392 -17.82 5.98 8.76
N GLN A 393 -17.87 7.27 8.40
CA GLN A 393 -18.39 7.70 7.11
C GLN A 393 -17.51 7.25 5.94
N PHE A 394 -16.18 7.29 6.12
CA PHE A 394 -15.24 6.77 5.13
C PHE A 394 -15.45 5.27 4.90
N LYS A 395 -15.58 4.47 5.97
CA LYS A 395 -15.89 3.03 5.83
C LYS A 395 -17.16 2.78 5.03
N LYS A 396 -18.21 3.58 5.25
CA LYS A 396 -19.46 3.50 4.47
C LYS A 396 -19.28 3.86 2.99
N ASN A 397 -18.38 4.79 2.69
CA ASN A 397 -18.06 5.20 1.33
C ASN A 397 -17.34 4.09 0.53
N ILE A 398 -16.44 3.34 1.18
CA ILE A 398 -15.69 2.25 0.52
C ILE A 398 -16.48 0.94 0.46
N ALA A 399 -17.36 0.69 1.44
CA ALA A 399 -18.08 -0.57 1.61
C ALA A 399 -18.75 -1.14 0.33
N PRO A 400 -19.36 -0.35 -0.58
CA PRO A 400 -19.96 -0.89 -1.79
C PRO A 400 -18.94 -1.57 -2.72
N PHE A 401 -17.75 -1.00 -2.87
CA PHE A 401 -16.66 -1.56 -3.68
C PHE A 401 -15.98 -2.72 -2.95
N GLU A 402 -15.71 -2.56 -1.65
CA GLU A 402 -15.16 -3.62 -0.80
C GLU A 402 -16.00 -4.90 -0.94
N LYS A 403 -17.33 -4.81 -0.82
CA LYS A 403 -18.23 -5.96 -0.94
C LYS A 403 -18.14 -6.64 -2.30
N ILE A 404 -18.01 -5.88 -3.40
CA ILE A 404 -17.89 -6.45 -4.76
C ILE A 404 -16.61 -7.27 -4.86
N PHE A 405 -15.49 -6.71 -4.43
CA PHE A 405 -14.17 -7.30 -4.66
C PHE A 405 -13.78 -8.35 -3.64
N LEU A 406 -14.31 -8.31 -2.41
CA LEU A 406 -14.19 -9.45 -1.49
C LEU A 406 -14.99 -10.65 -2.00
N GLU A 407 -16.20 -10.43 -2.54
CA GLU A 407 -16.95 -11.55 -3.13
C GLU A 407 -16.28 -12.10 -4.39
N LEU A 408 -15.81 -11.22 -5.29
CA LEU A 408 -15.02 -11.62 -6.47
C LEU A 408 -13.78 -12.42 -6.06
N GLY A 409 -13.03 -11.91 -5.08
CA GLY A 409 -11.83 -12.57 -4.58
C GLY A 409 -12.13 -13.97 -4.05
N ALA A 410 -13.18 -14.13 -3.25
CA ALA A 410 -13.58 -15.45 -2.73
C ALA A 410 -13.90 -16.43 -3.85
N GLU A 411 -14.62 -15.99 -4.88
CA GLU A 411 -14.98 -16.85 -6.01
C GLU A 411 -13.78 -17.26 -6.88
N ILE A 412 -12.86 -16.34 -7.13
CA ILE A 412 -11.62 -16.65 -7.85
C ILE A 412 -10.80 -17.65 -7.04
N LEU A 413 -10.66 -17.40 -5.73
CA LEU A 413 -9.83 -18.23 -4.84
C LEU A 413 -10.39 -19.64 -4.64
N MET A 414 -11.71 -19.85 -4.71
CA MET A 414 -12.30 -21.19 -4.64
C MET A 414 -11.77 -22.15 -5.71
N ASN A 415 -11.36 -21.61 -6.86
CA ASN A 415 -10.83 -22.40 -7.96
C ASN A 415 -9.29 -22.46 -7.97
N ALA A 416 -8.62 -21.74 -7.06
CA ALA A 416 -7.17 -21.62 -7.04
C ALA A 416 -6.49 -22.98 -6.81
N ARG A 417 -5.43 -23.24 -7.58
CA ARG A 417 -4.60 -24.44 -7.49
C ARG A 417 -3.14 -24.06 -7.25
N GLY A 418 -2.39 -24.97 -6.64
CA GLY A 418 -0.97 -24.74 -6.32
C GLY A 418 -0.75 -23.87 -5.07
N LEU A 419 -1.69 -23.88 -4.12
CA LEU A 419 -1.53 -23.23 -2.83
C LEU A 419 -0.47 -23.94 -1.97
N LEU A 420 0.12 -23.21 -1.03
CA LEU A 420 1.17 -23.70 -0.13
C LEU A 420 0.64 -24.69 0.91
N SER A 421 -0.64 -24.60 1.30
CA SER A 421 -1.22 -25.48 2.32
C SER A 421 -1.26 -26.95 1.87
N VAL A 422 -0.82 -27.86 2.74
CA VAL A 422 -0.71 -29.32 2.49
C VAL A 422 -2.03 -29.97 2.12
N ALA A 423 -3.12 -29.52 2.75
CA ALA A 423 -4.45 -30.10 2.62
C ALA A 423 -5.52 -29.01 2.64
N PRO A 424 -5.69 -28.24 1.55
CA PRO A 424 -6.50 -27.02 1.55
C PRO A 424 -7.95 -27.23 2.00
N GLY A 425 -8.57 -28.38 1.67
CA GLY A 425 -9.92 -28.72 2.11
C GLY A 425 -10.04 -28.94 3.62
N LYS A 426 -9.13 -29.72 4.21
CA LYS A 426 -9.07 -29.96 5.67
C LYS A 426 -8.76 -28.67 6.43
N SER A 427 -7.84 -27.87 5.90
CA SER A 427 -7.49 -26.56 6.45
C SER A 427 -8.67 -25.59 6.42
N ALA A 428 -9.46 -25.58 5.34
CA ALA A 428 -10.68 -24.77 5.26
C ALA A 428 -11.76 -25.24 6.25
N GLU A 429 -11.89 -26.55 6.50
CA GLU A 429 -12.78 -27.08 7.53
C GLU A 429 -12.31 -26.69 8.94
N ALA A 430 -11.01 -26.76 9.22
CA ALA A 430 -10.44 -26.31 10.49
C ALA A 430 -10.71 -24.83 10.74
N LEU A 431 -10.56 -23.97 9.72
CA LEU A 431 -10.90 -22.56 9.78
C LEU A 431 -12.38 -22.31 10.12
N ARG A 432 -13.29 -23.09 9.53
CA ARG A 432 -14.73 -23.00 9.87
C ARG A 432 -14.99 -23.35 11.33
N LYS A 433 -14.38 -24.42 11.84
CA LYS A 433 -14.48 -24.83 13.25
C LYS A 433 -13.92 -23.78 14.20
N GLU A 434 -12.76 -23.18 13.88
CA GLU A 434 -12.16 -22.12 14.68
C GLU A 434 -13.02 -20.85 14.69
N LEU A 435 -13.62 -20.51 13.55
CA LEU A 435 -14.56 -19.40 13.44
C LEU A 435 -15.81 -19.65 14.32
N ASP A 436 -16.42 -20.82 14.23
CA ASP A 436 -17.62 -21.16 15.03
C ASP A 436 -17.32 -21.11 16.53
N LYS A 437 -16.18 -21.66 16.95
CA LYS A 437 -15.71 -21.58 18.33
C LYS A 437 -15.51 -20.12 18.77
N THR A 438 -14.82 -19.33 17.96
CA THR A 438 -14.56 -17.91 18.25
C THR A 438 -15.85 -17.12 18.40
N VAL A 439 -16.83 -17.35 17.51
CA VAL A 439 -18.14 -16.71 17.59
C VAL A 439 -18.90 -17.15 18.85
N ALA A 440 -18.83 -18.43 19.21
CA ALA A 440 -19.45 -18.94 20.44
C ALA A 440 -18.83 -18.33 21.71
N ASP A 441 -17.51 -18.15 21.74
CA ASP A 441 -16.81 -17.51 22.86
C ASP A 441 -17.11 -16.01 22.94
N LEU A 442 -17.17 -15.33 21.79
CA LEU A 442 -17.57 -13.92 21.74
C LEU A 442 -19.00 -13.69 22.21
N ARG A 443 -19.93 -14.62 21.97
CA ARG A 443 -21.30 -14.51 22.52
C ARG A 443 -21.35 -14.54 24.05
N LYS A 444 -20.29 -15.03 24.71
CA LYS A 444 -20.19 -15.05 26.18
C LYS A 444 -19.60 -13.74 26.74
N THR A 445 -19.04 -12.86 25.90
CA THR A 445 -18.51 -11.58 26.38
C THR A 445 -19.61 -10.53 26.56
N SER A 446 -19.44 -9.65 27.55
CA SER A 446 -20.27 -8.45 27.74
C SER A 446 -19.74 -7.23 27.00
N ASP A 447 -18.63 -7.34 26.25
CA ASP A 447 -18.06 -6.23 25.48
C ASP A 447 -18.88 -5.92 24.21
N VAL A 448 -19.74 -4.91 24.32
CA VAL A 448 -20.59 -4.40 23.25
C VAL A 448 -19.80 -3.91 22.03
N ALA A 449 -18.60 -3.34 22.24
CA ALA A 449 -17.78 -2.83 21.15
C ALA A 449 -17.13 -3.97 20.35
N MET A 450 -16.64 -5.01 21.02
CA MET A 450 -16.17 -6.23 20.37
C MET A 450 -17.30 -6.92 19.61
N MET A 451 -18.47 -7.07 20.22
CA MET A 451 -19.65 -7.66 19.58
C MET A 451 -20.08 -6.89 18.34
N GLY A 452 -20.06 -5.55 18.39
CA GLY A 452 -20.36 -4.70 17.22
C GLY A 452 -19.36 -4.90 16.07
N LYS A 453 -18.07 -5.02 16.37
CA LYS A 453 -17.02 -5.30 15.36
C LYS A 453 -17.24 -6.67 14.73
N VAL A 454 -17.44 -7.71 15.54
CA VAL A 454 -17.64 -9.09 15.09
C VAL A 454 -18.90 -9.20 14.23
N ASN A 455 -20.02 -8.64 14.68
CA ASN A 455 -21.27 -8.63 13.92
C ASN A 455 -21.11 -8.00 12.54
N THR A 456 -20.32 -6.92 12.44
CA THR A 456 -20.02 -6.29 11.15
C THR A 456 -19.27 -7.24 10.22
N GLN A 457 -18.25 -7.95 10.73
CA GLN A 457 -17.47 -8.89 9.92
C GLN A 457 -18.24 -10.17 9.58
N LEU A 458 -19.09 -10.66 10.49
CA LEU A 458 -19.98 -11.78 10.22
C LEU A 458 -20.97 -11.47 9.11
N ARG A 459 -21.59 -10.28 9.12
CA ARG A 459 -22.47 -9.84 8.01
C ARG A 459 -21.72 -9.78 6.68
N LYS A 460 -20.47 -9.32 6.68
CA LYS A 460 -19.61 -9.33 5.48
C LYS A 460 -19.37 -10.76 4.99
N LEU A 461 -18.94 -11.65 5.88
CA LEU A 461 -18.67 -13.05 5.57
C LEU A 461 -19.92 -13.79 5.05
N GLN A 462 -21.07 -13.60 5.71
CA GLN A 462 -22.37 -14.14 5.26
C GLN A 462 -22.75 -13.64 3.88
N SER A 463 -22.44 -12.37 3.55
CA SER A 463 -22.74 -11.82 2.23
C SER A 463 -21.86 -12.37 1.10
N ILE A 464 -20.74 -13.01 1.45
CA ILE A 464 -19.83 -13.67 0.50
C ILE A 464 -20.18 -15.15 0.36
N GLY A 465 -20.36 -15.85 1.50
CA GLY A 465 -20.64 -17.29 1.61
C GLY A 465 -19.59 -18.02 2.45
N LEU A 466 -20.02 -18.80 3.46
CA LEU A 466 -19.14 -19.63 4.31
C LEU A 466 -18.61 -20.87 3.57
N ASP A 467 -19.35 -21.32 2.56
CA ASP A 467 -18.95 -22.35 1.61
C ASP A 467 -17.71 -21.93 0.80
N LYS A 468 -17.48 -20.62 0.65
CA LYS A 468 -16.35 -20.06 -0.12
C LYS A 468 -15.06 -19.88 0.67
N ILE A 469 -15.00 -20.37 1.90
CA ILE A 469 -13.78 -20.32 2.72
C ILE A 469 -12.72 -21.25 2.10
N VAL A 470 -11.56 -20.67 1.85
CA VAL A 470 -10.37 -21.31 1.30
C VAL A 470 -9.19 -21.20 2.26
N SER A 471 -8.27 -22.17 2.21
CA SER A 471 -7.07 -22.18 3.05
C SER A 471 -5.93 -21.37 2.45
N THR A 472 -6.17 -20.08 2.22
CA THR A 472 -5.16 -19.12 1.78
C THR A 472 -5.57 -17.74 2.26
N GLU A 473 -4.59 -16.87 2.50
CA GLU A 473 -4.92 -15.46 2.72
C GLU A 473 -5.40 -14.81 1.42
N GLY A 474 -4.88 -15.25 0.28
CA GLY A 474 -5.26 -14.67 -0.99
C GLY A 474 -4.24 -14.88 -2.10
N ILE A 475 -4.37 -14.05 -3.13
CA ILE A 475 -3.42 -13.97 -4.24
C ILE A 475 -2.95 -12.54 -4.44
N VAL A 476 -1.79 -12.43 -5.06
CA VAL A 476 -1.15 -11.20 -5.49
C VAL A 476 -0.96 -11.24 -7.01
N PHE A 477 -1.27 -10.15 -7.68
CA PHE A 477 -1.15 -10.02 -9.14
C PHE A 477 -0.74 -8.60 -9.54
N MET A 478 -0.14 -8.43 -10.71
CA MET A 478 0.19 -7.12 -11.27
C MET A 478 -0.87 -6.67 -12.27
N PHE A 479 -1.23 -5.39 -12.19
CA PHE A 479 -2.10 -4.71 -13.15
C PHE A 479 -1.67 -3.26 -13.30
N LYS A 480 -1.42 -2.82 -14.53
CA LYS A 480 -0.88 -1.50 -14.89
C LYS A 480 0.38 -1.12 -14.09
N GLY A 481 1.31 -2.07 -13.95
CA GLY A 481 2.58 -1.87 -13.23
C GLY A 481 2.43 -1.69 -11.72
N LYS A 482 1.25 -1.98 -11.16
CA LYS A 482 0.99 -1.94 -9.71
C LYS A 482 0.61 -3.33 -9.20
N LEU A 483 1.04 -3.61 -7.97
CA LEU A 483 0.75 -4.86 -7.27
C LEU A 483 -0.58 -4.77 -6.52
N PHE A 484 -1.49 -5.70 -6.80
CA PHE A 484 -2.81 -5.80 -6.19
C PHE A 484 -3.02 -7.15 -5.50
N LYS A 485 -3.99 -7.21 -4.58
CA LYS A 485 -4.37 -8.45 -3.89
C LYS A 485 -5.87 -8.76 -3.92
N PHE A 486 -6.18 -10.05 -3.91
CA PHE A 486 -7.51 -10.58 -3.56
C PHE A 486 -7.40 -11.45 -2.32
N THR A 487 -8.23 -11.19 -1.31
CA THR A 487 -8.24 -11.95 -0.05
C THR A 487 -9.56 -12.67 0.24
N GLY A 488 -10.64 -12.28 -0.41
CA GLY A 488 -11.92 -12.98 -0.30
C GLY A 488 -12.46 -13.06 1.12
N THR A 489 -12.80 -14.27 1.57
CA THR A 489 -13.30 -14.55 2.92
C THR A 489 -12.24 -14.39 4.01
N PHE A 490 -10.94 -14.41 3.66
CA PHE A 490 -9.87 -14.27 4.65
C PHE A 490 -9.95 -12.95 5.41
N ALA A 491 -10.20 -11.83 4.72
CA ALA A 491 -10.23 -10.52 5.35
C ALA A 491 -11.24 -10.43 6.52
N PRO A 492 -12.52 -10.78 6.37
CA PRO A 492 -13.45 -10.79 7.51
C PRO A 492 -13.11 -11.87 8.56
N ILE A 493 -12.61 -13.04 8.17
CA ILE A 493 -12.22 -14.11 9.11
C ILE A 493 -11.07 -13.64 10.01
N ASN A 494 -10.00 -13.10 9.43
CA ASN A 494 -8.84 -12.59 10.14
C ASN A 494 -9.25 -11.50 11.14
N GLN A 495 -10.18 -10.62 10.77
CA GLN A 495 -10.71 -9.62 11.70
C GLN A 495 -11.49 -10.25 12.86
N ILE A 496 -12.29 -11.29 12.63
CA ILE A 496 -13.05 -11.99 13.68
C ILE A 496 -12.12 -12.71 14.65
N LEU A 497 -11.20 -13.52 14.13
CA LEU A 497 -10.24 -14.28 14.92
C LEU A 497 -9.28 -13.36 15.69
N GLY A 498 -8.91 -12.22 15.09
CA GLY A 498 -8.08 -11.21 15.73
C GLY A 498 -8.75 -10.50 16.92
N VAL A 499 -10.08 -10.41 16.98
CA VAL A 499 -10.78 -9.73 18.10
C VAL A 499 -10.45 -10.40 19.43
N LEU A 500 -10.47 -11.73 19.49
CA LEU A 500 -10.13 -12.45 20.73
C LEU A 500 -8.63 -12.46 21.01
N LYS A 501 -7.80 -12.67 19.96
CA LYS A 501 -6.34 -12.76 20.10
C LYS A 501 -5.71 -11.44 20.61
N PHE A 502 -6.30 -10.30 20.29
CA PHE A 502 -5.75 -8.98 20.62
C PHE A 502 -6.67 -8.09 21.48
N GLY A 503 -7.90 -8.52 21.77
CA GLY A 503 -8.89 -7.75 22.53
C GLY A 503 -8.67 -7.73 24.04
N GLY A 504 -7.84 -8.62 24.57
CA GLY A 504 -7.48 -8.66 26.00
C GLY A 504 -6.35 -7.71 26.41
N ARG A 505 -6.15 -6.59 25.71
CA ARG A 505 -5.14 -5.57 26.04
C ARG A 505 -5.74 -4.20 26.25
#